data_AF-A0A1H5XQY2-F1
#
_entry.id   AF-A0A1H5XQY2-F1
#
_cell.length_a   1.000
_cell.length_b   1.000
_cell.length_c   1.000
_cell.angle_alpha   90.00
_cell.angle_beta   90.00
_cell.angle_gamma   90.00
#
_symmetry.space_group_name_H-M   'P 1'
#
loop_
_entity.id
_entity.type
_entity.pdbx_description
1 polymer ?
#
loop_
_entity_poly.entity_id
_entity_poly.type
_entity_poly.pdbx_seq_one_letter_code
_entity_poly.pdbx_strand_id
1 'polypeptide(L)'
;MIRDEARNKFAEAGLNYSDLTRQNLQQLRNLINQEMIDSGLIKGSYRCRQRPVFRPDAKRGLFAQIQCRAFYFDDREAVSFNHTGFIGFAGWADDSNIQPVLSGFCKWVEAMKS
;
A
#
# COMPACT_ATOMS: atom_id res chain seq x y z
N MET A 1 2.68 6.63 -13.16
CA MET A 1 3.20 5.34 -12.68
C MET A 1 2.09 4.31 -12.76
N ILE A 2 2.41 3.07 -13.12
CA ILE A 2 1.45 1.97 -13.15
C ILE A 2 1.76 0.91 -12.09
N ARG A 3 0.79 0.01 -11.84
CA ARG A 3 0.87 -0.99 -10.76
C ARG A 3 2.08 -1.92 -10.92
N ASP A 4 2.39 -2.32 -12.15
CA ASP A 4 3.53 -3.22 -12.42
C ASP A 4 4.87 -2.53 -12.20
N GLU A 5 5.01 -1.24 -12.50
CA GLU A 5 6.21 -0.48 -12.18
C GLU A 5 6.47 -0.42 -10.67
N ALA A 6 5.41 -0.26 -9.86
CA ALA A 6 5.53 -0.29 -8.40
C ALA A 6 5.98 -1.66 -7.89
N ARG A 7 5.47 -2.77 -8.45
CA ARG A 7 5.95 -4.13 -8.13
C ARG A 7 7.41 -4.32 -8.50
N ASN A 8 7.79 -3.87 -9.70
CA ASN A 8 9.17 -3.97 -10.18
C ASN A 8 10.12 -3.20 -9.26
N LYS A 9 9.76 -1.97 -8.85
CA LYS A 9 10.56 -1.20 -7.89
C LYS A 9 10.77 -1.92 -6.56
N PHE A 10 9.74 -2.59 -6.03
CA PHE A 10 9.85 -3.38 -4.81
C PHE A 10 10.85 -4.53 -4.98
N ALA A 11 10.77 -5.26 -6.10
CA ALA A 11 11.69 -6.36 -6.41
C ALA A 11 13.12 -5.87 -6.66
N GLU A 12 13.30 -4.81 -7.44
CA GLU A 12 14.59 -4.18 -7.74
C GLU A 12 15.28 -3.61 -6.50
N ALA A 13 14.51 -3.21 -5.49
CA ALA A 13 15.02 -2.81 -4.18
C ALA A 13 15.54 -3.98 -3.33
N GLY A 14 15.39 -5.23 -3.79
CA GLY A 14 15.73 -6.43 -3.02
C GLY A 14 14.76 -6.71 -1.86
N LEU A 15 13.64 -5.99 -1.78
CA LEU A 15 12.65 -6.17 -0.74
C LEU A 15 11.83 -7.43 -0.98
N ASN A 16 11.41 -8.05 0.12
CA ASN A 16 10.57 -9.23 0.09
C ASN A 16 9.65 -9.30 1.33
N TYR A 17 8.93 -10.40 1.48
CA TYR A 17 7.93 -10.54 2.54
C TYR A 17 8.52 -10.62 3.95
N SER A 18 9.82 -10.90 4.11
CA SER A 18 10.50 -10.81 5.41
C SER A 18 10.63 -9.37 5.91
N ASP A 19 10.63 -8.38 5.00
CA ASP A 19 10.77 -6.96 5.34
C ASP A 19 9.44 -6.34 5.81
N LEU A 20 8.34 -7.07 5.65
CA LEU A 20 7.00 -6.65 6.04
C LEU A 20 6.79 -6.84 7.54
N THR A 21 7.40 -5.96 8.33
CA THR A 21 7.15 -5.86 9.77
C THR A 21 5.95 -4.95 10.05
N ARG A 22 5.37 -5.02 11.26
CA ARG A 22 4.33 -4.08 11.68
C ARG A 22 4.79 -2.62 11.57
N GLN A 23 6.05 -2.36 11.90
CA GLN A 23 6.64 -1.03 11.82
C GLN A 23 6.74 -0.54 10.37
N ASN A 24 7.29 -1.37 9.48
CA ASN A 24 7.48 -0.99 8.07
C ASN A 24 6.12 -0.83 7.36
N LEU A 25 5.14 -1.68 7.67
CA LEU A 25 3.77 -1.53 7.18
C LEU A 25 3.09 -0.25 7.70
N GLN A 26 3.37 0.15 8.93
CA GLN A 26 2.86 1.43 9.46
C GLN A 26 3.51 2.62 8.74
N GLN A 27 4.81 2.56 8.45
CA GLN A 27 5.52 3.58 7.66
C GLN A 27 4.95 3.67 6.24
N LEU A 28 4.79 2.54 5.56
CA LEU A 28 4.14 2.46 4.25
C LEU A 28 2.75 3.09 4.27
N ARG A 29 1.93 2.73 5.27
CA ARG A 29 0.59 3.31 5.46
C ARG A 29 0.65 4.82 5.65
N ASN A 30 1.60 5.33 6.43
CA ASN A 30 1.73 6.76 6.68
C ASN A 30 2.07 7.52 5.39
N LEU A 31 3.00 6.98 4.59
CA LEU A 31 3.39 7.58 3.31
C LEU A 31 2.23 7.59 2.31
N ILE A 32 1.53 6.46 2.14
CA ILE A 32 0.33 6.42 1.29
C ILE A 32 -0.73 7.39 1.79
N ASN A 33 -0.98 7.44 3.10
CA ASN A 33 -1.97 8.33 3.67
C ASN A 33 -1.64 9.80 3.42
N GLN A 34 -0.36 10.18 3.50
CA GLN A 34 0.10 11.53 3.21
C GLN A 34 -0.17 11.88 1.75
N GLU A 35 0.19 11.03 0.79
CA GLU A 35 -0.12 11.25 -0.62
C GLU A 35 -1.63 11.37 -0.87
N MET A 36 -2.44 10.54 -0.22
CA MET A 36 -3.90 10.63 -0.35
C MET A 36 -4.44 11.96 0.18
N ILE A 37 -3.92 12.46 1.30
CA ILE A 37 -4.27 13.77 1.84
C ILE A 37 -3.90 14.87 0.85
N ASP A 38 -2.64 14.89 0.43
CA ASP A 38 -2.08 15.97 -0.38
C ASP A 38 -2.67 16.02 -1.79
N SER A 39 -3.13 14.86 -2.30
CA SER A 39 -3.78 14.79 -3.61
C SER A 39 -5.07 15.59 -3.72
N GLY A 40 -5.76 15.87 -2.59
CA GLY A 40 -7.09 16.48 -2.59
C GLY A 40 -8.18 15.64 -3.30
N LEU A 41 -7.86 14.43 -3.75
CA LEU A 41 -8.77 13.57 -4.50
C LEU A 41 -9.96 13.14 -3.64
N ILE A 42 -11.03 12.77 -4.32
CA ILE A 42 -12.28 12.33 -3.70
C ILE A 42 -12.79 13.41 -2.72
N LYS A 43 -12.85 14.66 -3.21
CA LYS A 43 -13.29 15.84 -2.44
C LYS A 43 -12.48 16.02 -1.13
N GLY A 44 -11.19 15.72 -1.16
CA GLY A 44 -10.30 15.81 0.00
C GLY A 44 -10.57 14.80 1.11
N SER A 45 -11.43 13.79 0.90
CA SER A 45 -11.80 12.81 1.92
C SER A 45 -10.97 11.52 1.91
N TYR A 46 -10.09 11.36 0.91
CA TYR A 46 -9.36 10.11 0.70
C TYR A 46 -8.28 9.88 1.76
N ARG A 47 -8.36 8.79 2.53
CA ARG A 47 -7.44 8.50 3.64
C ARG A 47 -7.21 7.00 3.81
N CYS A 48 -6.05 6.60 4.33
CA CYS A 48 -5.88 5.24 4.83
C CYS A 48 -6.60 5.06 6.17
N ARG A 49 -7.08 3.84 6.44
CA ARG A 49 -7.48 3.41 7.78
C ARG A 49 -6.27 3.42 8.73
N GLN A 50 -6.55 3.55 10.02
CA GLN A 50 -5.52 3.84 11.02
C GLN A 50 -4.45 2.76 11.17
N ARG A 51 -4.82 1.49 11.00
CA ARG A 51 -3.93 0.35 11.26
C ARG A 51 -3.91 -0.57 10.04
N PRO A 52 -2.72 -0.99 9.58
CA PRO A 52 -2.61 -2.09 8.63
C PRO A 52 -3.13 -3.39 9.25
N VAL A 53 -3.71 -4.25 8.41
CA VAL A 53 -3.92 -5.65 8.72
C VAL A 53 -2.58 -6.37 8.62
N PHE A 54 -2.27 -7.19 9.62
CA PHE A 54 -1.05 -8.01 9.66
C PHE A 54 -1.37 -9.38 10.24
N ARG A 55 -1.31 -10.41 9.40
CA ARG A 55 -1.70 -11.79 9.70
C ARG A 55 -0.63 -12.77 9.19
N PRO A 56 0.40 -13.06 10.00
CA PRO A 56 1.34 -14.12 9.69
C PRO A 56 0.65 -15.48 9.85
N ASP A 57 0.89 -16.40 8.93
CA ASP A 57 0.42 -17.79 8.97
C ASP A 57 1.62 -18.72 8.75
N ALA A 58 1.80 -19.69 9.65
CA ALA A 58 2.94 -20.61 9.60
C ALA A 58 2.94 -21.55 8.39
N LYS A 59 1.77 -21.80 7.78
CA LYS A 59 1.60 -22.69 6.62
C LYS A 59 1.44 -21.92 5.30
N ARG A 60 0.86 -20.72 5.35
CA ARG A 60 0.50 -19.92 4.18
C ARG A 60 1.37 -18.67 3.99
N GLY A 61 2.31 -18.41 4.90
CA GLY A 61 3.12 -17.19 4.88
C GLY A 61 2.34 -15.97 5.36
N LEU A 62 2.85 -14.78 5.05
CA LEU A 62 2.29 -13.53 5.55
C LEU A 62 1.17 -12.99 4.65
N PHE A 63 0.06 -12.56 5.27
CA PHE A 63 -0.87 -11.60 4.67
C PHE A 63 -0.79 -10.26 5.39
N ALA A 64 -0.67 -9.19 4.62
CA ALA A 64 -0.77 -7.83 5.12
C ALA A 64 -1.61 -6.96 4.19
N GLN A 65 -2.30 -5.97 4.74
CA GLN A 65 -3.13 -5.07 3.94
C GLN A 65 -3.22 -3.68 4.56
N ILE A 66 -3.16 -2.66 3.71
CA ILE A 66 -3.52 -1.29 4.03
C ILE A 66 -4.85 -1.03 3.34
N GLN A 67 -5.83 -0.60 4.14
CA GLN A 67 -7.16 -0.24 3.66
C GLN A 67 -7.30 1.28 3.62
N CYS A 68 -8.20 1.78 2.79
CA CYS A 68 -8.53 3.19 2.66
C CYS A 68 -10.04 3.43 2.70
N ARG A 69 -10.39 4.69 2.96
CA ARG A 69 -11.74 5.21 3.04
C ARG A 69 -11.83 6.59 2.37
N ALA A 70 -13.05 6.96 2.01
CA ALA A 70 -13.42 8.28 1.54
C ALA A 70 -14.89 8.55 1.89
N PHE A 71 -15.45 9.70 1.50
CA PHE A 71 -16.82 10.07 1.89
C PHE A 71 -17.91 9.09 1.43
N TYR A 72 -17.64 8.22 0.44
CA TYR A 72 -18.61 7.25 -0.10
C TYR A 72 -18.20 5.77 0.03
N PHE A 73 -17.07 5.47 0.71
CA PHE A 73 -16.67 4.10 1.02
C PHE A 73 -15.77 4.05 2.26
N ASP A 74 -15.86 2.97 3.04
CA ASP A 74 -15.14 2.86 4.30
C ASP A 74 -14.00 1.84 4.34
N ASP A 75 -13.98 0.87 3.43
CA ASP A 75 -13.06 -0.27 3.56
C ASP A 75 -12.61 -0.84 2.20
N ARG A 76 -11.99 0.01 1.38
CA ARG A 76 -11.40 -0.41 0.11
C ARG A 76 -9.92 -0.74 0.25
N GLU A 77 -9.41 -1.60 -0.62
CA GLU A 77 -7.97 -1.90 -0.67
C GLU A 77 -7.17 -0.67 -1.11
N ALA A 78 -6.11 -0.34 -0.39
CA ALA A 78 -5.02 0.50 -0.92
C ALA A 78 -3.90 -0.40 -1.45
N VAL A 79 -3.30 -1.20 -0.56
CA VAL A 79 -2.24 -2.17 -0.90
C VAL A 79 -2.50 -3.47 -0.15
N SER A 80 -2.30 -4.61 -0.80
CA SER A 80 -2.28 -5.93 -0.16
C SER A 80 -0.99 -6.68 -0.50
N PHE A 81 -0.51 -7.46 0.47
CA PHE A 81 0.57 -8.43 0.32
C PHE A 81 -0.06 -9.80 0.59
N ASN A 82 -0.27 -10.57 -0.48
CA ASN A 82 -0.98 -11.84 -0.41
C ASN A 82 -0.06 -12.99 -0.04
N HIS A 83 -0.64 -14.05 0.51
CA HIS A 83 0.06 -15.30 0.84
C HIS A 83 0.86 -15.90 -0.34
N THR A 84 0.44 -15.63 -1.58
CA THR A 84 1.09 -16.12 -2.80
C THR A 84 2.29 -15.27 -3.25
N GLY A 85 2.67 -14.23 -2.50
CA GLY A 85 3.72 -13.29 -2.88
C GLY A 85 3.24 -12.13 -3.75
N PHE A 86 2.00 -12.17 -4.25
CA PHE A 86 1.46 -11.10 -5.09
C PHE A 86 1.13 -9.84 -4.28
N ILE A 87 1.54 -8.67 -4.80
CA ILE A 87 1.22 -7.36 -4.23
C ILE A 87 0.04 -6.74 -5.00
N GLY A 88 -1.10 -6.55 -4.34
CA GLY A 88 -2.28 -5.89 -4.88
C GLY A 88 -2.26 -4.38 -4.66
N PHE A 89 -2.83 -3.63 -5.61
CA PHE A 89 -2.88 -2.16 -5.58
C PHE A 89 -4.27 -1.67 -6.01
N ALA A 90 -5.05 -1.18 -5.05
CA ALA A 90 -6.39 -0.61 -5.18
C ALA A 90 -7.11 -1.00 -6.49
N GLY A 91 -7.50 -2.27 -6.62
CA GLY A 91 -8.09 -2.80 -7.85
C GLY A 91 -9.41 -2.14 -8.28
N TRP A 92 -10.02 -1.36 -7.39
CA TRP A 92 -11.24 -0.58 -7.64
C TRP A 92 -10.97 0.82 -8.23
N ALA A 93 -9.72 1.30 -8.14
CA ALA A 93 -9.38 2.67 -8.50
C ALA A 93 -9.00 2.80 -9.99
N ASP A 94 -9.50 3.85 -10.62
CA ASP A 94 -9.04 4.33 -11.91
C ASP A 94 -7.58 4.83 -11.86
N ASP A 95 -7.07 5.25 -13.02
CA ASP A 95 -5.69 5.68 -13.20
C ASP A 95 -5.34 6.97 -12.45
N SER A 96 -6.32 7.78 -12.04
CA SER A 96 -6.10 8.99 -11.23
C SER A 96 -6.10 8.65 -9.74
N ASN A 97 -7.11 7.93 -9.25
CA ASN A 97 -7.31 7.60 -7.85
C ASN A 97 -6.28 6.59 -7.32
N ILE A 98 -5.61 5.86 -8.20
CA ILE A 98 -4.50 4.95 -7.84
C ILE A 98 -3.18 5.69 -7.57
N GLN A 99 -2.96 6.89 -8.14
CA GLN A 99 -1.64 7.54 -8.10
C GLN A 99 -1.13 7.80 -6.67
N PRO A 100 -1.94 8.26 -5.70
CA PRO A 100 -1.46 8.44 -4.32
C PRO A 100 -0.97 7.14 -3.67
N VAL A 101 -1.61 6.01 -4.01
CA VAL A 101 -1.22 4.68 -3.52
C VAL A 101 0.16 4.29 -4.06
N LEU A 102 0.35 4.43 -5.38
CA LEU A 102 1.62 4.04 -6.02
C LEU A 102 2.75 4.97 -5.63
N SER A 103 2.49 6.28 -5.54
CA SER A 103 3.45 7.28 -5.08
C SER A 103 3.93 6.95 -3.66
N GLY A 104 2.99 6.76 -2.72
CA GLY A 104 3.33 6.48 -1.33
C GLY A 104 4.05 5.14 -1.16
N PHE A 105 3.64 4.13 -1.93
CA PHE A 105 4.33 2.84 -1.97
C PHE A 105 5.76 2.97 -2.49
N CYS A 106 5.98 3.68 -3.59
CA CYS A 106 7.33 3.84 -4.13
C CYS A 106 8.21 4.69 -3.24
N LYS A 107 7.69 5.75 -2.61
CA LYS A 107 8.43 6.51 -1.59
C LYS A 107 8.89 5.62 -0.44
N TRP A 108 8.02 4.70 0.01
CA TRP A 108 8.39 3.71 1.02
C TRP A 108 9.47 2.76 0.53
N VAL A 109 9.34 2.21 -0.68
CA VAL A 109 10.36 1.34 -1.29
C VAL A 109 11.71 2.05 -1.36
N GLU A 110 11.77 3.28 -1.87
CA GLU A 110 13.03 4.03 -1.94
C GLU A 110 13.60 4.32 -0.54
N ALA A 111 12.77 4.59 0.46
CA ALA A 111 13.22 4.80 1.85
C ALA A 111 13.73 3.51 2.53
N MET A 112 13.33 2.34 2.02
CA MET A 112 13.77 1.04 2.50
C MET A 112 15.02 0.51 1.79
N LYS A 113 15.42 1.12 0.67
CA LYS A 113 16.68 0.78 -0.02
C LYS A 113 17.85 1.17 0.87
N SER A 114 18.73 0.21 1.12
CA SER A 114 20.02 0.40 1.80
C SER A 114 21.10 0.77 0.79
#